data_AF-Q5NTP2-F1
#
_entry.id   AF-Q5NTP2-F1
#
_cell.length_a   1.000
_cell.length_b   1.000
_cell.length_c   1.000
_cell.angle_alpha   90.00
_cell.angle_beta   90.00
_cell.angle_gamma   90.00
#
_symmetry.space_group_name_H-M   'P 1'
#
loop_
_entity.id
_entity.type
_entity.pdbx_description
1 polymer ?
#
loop_
_entity_poly.entity_id
_entity_poly.type
_entity_poly.pdbx_seq_one_letter_code
_entity_poly.pdbx_strand_id
1 'polypeptide(L)'
;MRQAIPIILTDEQRSELERRVRSQTMDARSVRRARIVLMAANGAGIQETAERLEISRGQVISWRKRFMASGIAGISGDLPGRGRKPSIDAAEIVRVTTQTKPEGATHWSTRKLAAHLGISDTTILKVWKANGLKPHLVETFKVSRDPKFVEKLEDIVGLYMSPPEHALVLCCDEKSQVQALDRTQPGLPLKKGRAATMTHDYKRHGTTTLFAAMSTLDGSVISRCAQHHRHTEWLDFLRQHRPRTTPHTTNDIPLITGTSYS
;
A
#
# COMPACT_ATOMS: atom_id res chain seq x y z
N MET A 1 -17.75 -54.21 8.58
CA MET A 1 -17.18 -53.46 9.72
C MET A 1 -15.68 -53.76 9.80
N ARG A 2 -14.79 -52.78 9.65
CA ARG A 2 -13.35 -52.99 9.87
C ARG A 2 -13.12 -53.13 11.38
N GLN A 3 -12.83 -54.34 11.86
CA GLN A 3 -12.41 -54.54 13.25
C GLN A 3 -11.12 -53.76 13.51
N ALA A 4 -11.08 -53.01 14.60
CA ALA A 4 -9.90 -52.25 15.00
C ALA A 4 -8.86 -53.22 15.57
N ILE A 5 -7.59 -53.05 15.20
CA ILE A 5 -6.49 -53.90 15.69
C ILE A 5 -6.47 -53.85 17.23
N PRO A 6 -6.50 -55.01 17.92
CA PRO A 6 -6.46 -55.08 19.37
C PRO A 6 -5.12 -54.55 19.88
N ILE A 7 -5.15 -53.74 20.95
CA ILE A 7 -3.95 -53.24 21.61
C ILE A 7 -3.63 -54.20 22.76
N ILE A 8 -2.51 -54.89 22.69
CA ILE A 8 -2.00 -55.72 23.79
C ILE A 8 -1.04 -54.86 24.60
N LEU A 9 -1.29 -54.76 25.90
CA LEU A 9 -0.46 -54.00 26.84
C LEU A 9 0.39 -54.95 27.67
N THR A 10 1.66 -54.59 27.91
CA THR A 10 2.46 -55.20 28.97
C THR A 10 1.98 -54.73 30.36
N ASP A 11 2.29 -55.47 31.42
CA ASP A 11 1.90 -55.10 32.78
C ASP A 11 2.46 -53.74 33.20
N GLU A 12 3.70 -53.43 32.77
CA GLU A 12 4.33 -52.12 32.95
C GLU A 12 3.56 -51.01 32.21
N GLN A 13 3.17 -51.25 30.95
CA GLN A 13 2.41 -50.29 30.17
C GLN A 13 1.02 -50.05 30.75
N ARG A 14 0.33 -51.11 31.18
CA ARG A 14 -0.97 -51.03 31.83
C ARG A 14 -0.88 -50.23 33.13
N SER A 15 0.10 -50.54 33.98
CA SER A 15 0.33 -49.85 35.26
C SER A 15 0.59 -48.35 35.05
N GLU A 16 1.45 -47.99 34.09
CA GLU A 16 1.75 -46.59 33.79
C GLU A 16 0.53 -45.85 33.21
N LEU A 17 -0.24 -46.47 32.30
CA LEU A 17 -1.46 -45.87 31.76
C LEU A 17 -2.52 -45.66 32.84
N GLU A 18 -2.71 -46.63 33.74
CA GLU A 18 -3.62 -46.49 34.88
C GLU A 18 -3.18 -45.40 35.84
N ARG A 19 -1.87 -45.31 36.14
CA ARG A 19 -1.29 -44.22 36.93
C ARG A 19 -1.59 -42.86 36.30
N ARG A 20 -1.45 -42.73 34.97
CA ARG A 20 -1.80 -41.49 34.24
C ARG A 20 -3.27 -41.14 34.35
N VAL A 21 -4.16 -42.13 34.28
CA VAL A 21 -5.61 -41.89 34.37
C VAL A 21 -6.06 -41.50 35.78
N ARG A 22 -5.39 -42.03 36.81
CA ARG A 22 -5.68 -41.72 38.23
C ARG A 22 -5.01 -40.44 38.74
N SER A 23 -4.03 -39.92 38.01
CA SER A 23 -3.30 -38.71 38.42
C SER A 23 -4.20 -37.47 38.41
N GLN A 24 -4.14 -36.70 39.50
CA GLN A 24 -4.82 -35.41 39.62
C GLN A 24 -3.98 -34.23 39.12
N THR A 25 -2.68 -34.43 38.88
CA THR A 25 -1.74 -33.36 38.48
C THR A 25 -1.39 -33.38 37.00
N MET A 26 -1.76 -34.44 36.28
CA MET A 26 -1.47 -34.55 34.85
C MET A 26 -2.46 -33.76 34.00
N ASP A 27 -1.99 -33.27 32.86
CA ASP A 27 -2.84 -32.53 31.94
C ASP A 27 -3.97 -33.41 31.38
N ALA A 28 -5.14 -32.80 31.21
CA ALA A 28 -6.33 -33.50 30.75
C ALA A 28 -6.15 -34.18 29.37
N ARG A 29 -5.22 -33.72 28.52
CA ARG A 29 -4.97 -34.36 27.22
C ARG A 29 -4.20 -35.65 27.41
N SER A 30 -3.17 -35.68 28.25
CA SER A 30 -2.44 -36.90 28.58
C SER A 30 -3.31 -37.94 29.26
N VAL A 31 -4.17 -37.53 30.21
CA VAL A 31 -5.17 -38.41 30.83
C VAL A 31 -6.11 -39.00 29.78
N ARG A 32 -6.63 -38.16 28.87
CA ARG A 32 -7.52 -38.59 27.79
C ARG A 32 -6.84 -39.57 26.84
N ARG A 33 -5.59 -39.31 26.44
CA ARG A 33 -4.81 -40.22 25.57
C ARG A 33 -4.59 -41.58 26.24
N ALA A 34 -4.31 -41.60 27.56
CA ALA A 34 -4.18 -42.84 28.31
C ALA A 34 -5.50 -43.63 28.38
N ARG A 35 -6.64 -42.94 28.58
CA ARG A 35 -7.99 -43.57 28.53
C ARG A 35 -8.29 -44.20 27.18
N ILE A 36 -7.94 -43.55 26.07
CA ILE A 36 -8.13 -44.11 24.71
C ILE A 36 -7.42 -45.47 24.57
N VAL A 37 -6.17 -45.56 25.06
CA VAL A 37 -5.38 -46.80 24.95
C VAL A 37 -5.90 -47.89 25.88
N LEU A 38 -6.23 -47.56 27.13
CA LEU A 38 -6.81 -48.53 28.08
C LEU A 38 -8.14 -49.09 27.60
N MET A 39 -9.02 -48.25 27.06
CA MET A 39 -10.29 -48.70 26.50
C MET A 39 -10.08 -49.63 25.30
N ALA A 40 -9.15 -49.27 24.40
CA ALA A 40 -8.80 -50.11 23.26
C ALA A 40 -8.17 -51.46 23.68
N ALA A 41 -7.42 -51.50 24.78
CA ALA A 41 -6.86 -52.72 25.34
C ALA A 41 -7.91 -53.61 26.04
N ASN A 42 -8.97 -53.00 26.56
CA ASN A 42 -10.13 -53.70 27.13
C ASN A 42 -11.15 -54.12 26.06
N GLY A 43 -10.80 -54.05 24.77
CA GLY A 43 -11.64 -54.52 23.66
C GLY A 43 -12.62 -53.48 23.11
N ALA A 44 -12.62 -52.24 23.60
CA ALA A 44 -13.54 -51.22 23.11
C ALA A 44 -13.27 -50.84 21.64
N GLY A 45 -14.36 -50.72 20.88
CA GLY A 45 -14.31 -50.28 19.48
C GLY A 45 -13.92 -48.81 19.33
N ILE A 46 -13.51 -48.40 18.12
CA ILE A 46 -13.20 -46.98 17.83
C ILE A 46 -14.43 -46.08 18.07
N GLN A 47 -15.61 -46.55 17.68
CA GLN A 47 -16.86 -45.81 17.82
C GLN A 47 -17.29 -45.69 19.29
N GLU A 48 -17.31 -46.81 20.01
CA GLU A 48 -17.59 -46.82 21.46
C GLU A 48 -16.62 -45.93 22.26
N THR A 49 -15.33 -45.96 21.91
CA THR A 49 -14.32 -45.12 22.56
C THR A 49 -14.54 -43.63 22.27
N ALA A 50 -14.94 -43.31 21.04
CA ALA A 50 -15.23 -41.93 20.63
C ALA A 50 -16.47 -41.37 21.35
N GLU A 51 -17.53 -42.18 21.47
CA GLU A 51 -18.78 -41.82 22.15
C GLU A 51 -18.56 -41.62 23.65
N ARG A 52 -17.92 -42.56 24.34
CA ARG A 52 -17.66 -42.47 25.80
C ARG A 52 -16.72 -41.33 26.20
N LEU A 53 -15.81 -40.92 25.32
CA LEU A 53 -14.85 -39.86 25.59
C LEU A 53 -15.23 -38.52 24.93
N GLU A 54 -16.37 -38.46 24.24
CA GLU A 54 -16.89 -37.28 23.54
C GLU A 54 -15.86 -36.64 22.59
N ILE A 55 -15.19 -37.46 21.77
CA ILE A 55 -14.17 -37.01 20.82
C ILE A 55 -14.40 -37.56 19.41
N SER A 56 -13.71 -37.00 18.42
CA SER A 56 -13.81 -37.50 17.05
C SER A 56 -13.18 -38.88 16.89
N ARG A 57 -13.79 -39.73 16.05
CA ARG A 57 -13.22 -41.03 15.65
C ARG A 57 -11.79 -40.90 15.11
N GLY A 58 -11.50 -39.80 14.40
CA GLY A 58 -10.17 -39.50 13.87
C GLY A 58 -9.10 -39.33 14.95
N GLN A 59 -9.44 -38.70 16.08
CA GLN A 59 -8.54 -38.59 17.22
C GLN A 59 -8.25 -39.96 17.85
N VAL A 60 -9.28 -40.80 18.04
CA VAL A 60 -9.11 -42.18 18.55
C VAL A 60 -8.18 -42.99 17.65
N ILE A 61 -8.40 -42.95 16.33
CA ILE A 61 -7.55 -43.65 15.34
C ILE A 61 -6.11 -43.14 15.40
N SER A 62 -5.91 -41.82 15.42
CA SER A 62 -4.58 -41.21 15.46
C SER A 62 -3.81 -41.65 16.71
N TRP A 63 -4.42 -41.58 17.90
CA TRP A 63 -3.75 -41.95 19.15
C TRP A 63 -3.50 -43.45 19.28
N ARG A 64 -4.43 -44.32 18.84
CA ARG A 64 -4.19 -45.77 18.76
C ARG A 64 -3.02 -46.08 17.83
N LYS A 65 -2.96 -45.46 16.65
CA LYS A 65 -1.85 -45.64 15.70
C LYS A 65 -0.52 -45.18 16.28
N ARG A 66 -0.50 -44.04 16.97
CA ARG A 66 0.72 -43.52 17.63
C ARG A 66 1.19 -44.40 18.78
N PHE A 67 0.26 -44.95 19.58
CA PHE A 67 0.60 -45.91 20.63
C PHE A 67 1.18 -47.20 20.04
N MET A 68 0.58 -47.75 18.99
CA MET A 68 1.13 -48.95 18.33
C MET A 68 2.52 -48.73 17.73
N ALA A 69 2.85 -47.52 17.31
CA ALA A 69 4.15 -47.20 16.70
C ALA A 69 5.28 -46.95 17.71
N SER A 70 4.97 -46.39 18.90
CA SER A 70 6.01 -45.93 19.84
C SER A 70 5.63 -46.09 21.32
N GLY A 71 4.64 -46.94 21.62
CA GLY A 71 4.14 -47.21 22.96
C GLY A 71 3.73 -45.94 23.71
N ILE A 72 4.12 -45.88 24.99
CA ILE A 72 3.82 -44.75 25.89
C ILE A 72 4.43 -43.43 25.39
N ALA A 73 5.62 -43.46 24.78
CA ALA A 73 6.26 -42.27 24.22
C ALA A 73 5.40 -41.66 23.09
N GLY A 74 4.75 -42.50 22.29
CA GLY A 74 3.90 -42.08 21.18
C GLY A 74 2.67 -41.24 21.59
N ILE A 75 2.21 -41.37 22.83
CA ILE A 75 1.05 -40.64 23.37
C ILE A 75 1.44 -39.51 24.35
N SER A 76 2.74 -39.34 24.65
CA SER A 76 3.20 -38.40 25.67
C SER A 76 3.32 -36.95 25.16
N GLY A 77 3.38 -36.72 23.84
CA GLY A 77 3.57 -35.38 23.27
C GLY A 77 2.78 -35.11 21.99
N ASP A 78 2.50 -33.84 21.74
CA ASP A 78 2.03 -33.38 20.43
C ASP A 78 3.19 -33.35 19.42
N LEU A 79 2.91 -33.59 18.15
CA LEU A 79 3.92 -33.42 17.10
C LEU A 79 4.28 -31.93 16.98
N PRO A 80 5.52 -31.60 16.57
CA PRO A 80 5.89 -30.23 16.26
C PRO A 80 4.87 -29.64 15.31
N GLY A 81 4.28 -28.50 15.68
CA GLY A 81 3.40 -27.75 14.79
C GLY A 81 4.14 -27.28 13.54
N ARG A 82 3.42 -26.70 12.59
CA ARG A 82 3.95 -26.23 11.29
C ARG A 82 5.04 -25.14 11.38
N GLY A 83 5.44 -24.73 12.58
CA GLY A 83 6.36 -23.63 12.83
C GLY A 83 5.74 -22.25 12.58
N ARG A 84 6.33 -21.21 13.17
CA ARG A 84 6.03 -19.82 12.82
C ARG A 84 6.68 -19.52 11.47
N LYS A 85 5.92 -18.98 10.51
CA LYS A 85 6.49 -18.54 9.23
C LYS A 85 7.62 -17.52 9.50
N PRO A 86 8.70 -17.51 8.70
CA PRO A 86 9.73 -16.48 8.79
C PRO A 86 9.08 -15.10 8.73
N SER A 87 9.38 -14.25 9.71
CA SER A 87 8.97 -12.84 9.69
C SER A 87 10.20 -12.03 9.34
N ILE A 88 10.17 -11.39 8.18
CA ILE A 88 11.14 -10.34 7.85
C ILE A 88 10.73 -9.10 8.63
N ASP A 89 11.73 -8.37 9.13
CA ASP A 89 11.51 -7.11 9.83
C ASP A 89 10.94 -6.05 8.88
N ALA A 90 10.02 -5.22 9.40
CA ALA A 90 9.44 -4.13 8.64
C ALA A 90 10.51 -3.14 8.17
N ALA A 91 11.56 -2.91 8.98
CA ALA A 91 12.68 -2.05 8.60
C ALA A 91 13.41 -2.55 7.35
N GLU A 92 13.56 -3.87 7.22
CA GLU A 92 14.20 -4.46 6.04
C GLU A 92 13.33 -4.28 4.78
N ILE A 93 12.01 -4.44 4.91
CA ILE A 93 11.08 -4.18 3.80
C ILE A 93 11.19 -2.72 3.35
N VAL A 94 11.23 -1.77 4.29
CA VAL A 94 11.38 -0.33 3.99
C VAL A 94 12.73 -0.05 3.30
N ARG A 95 13.82 -0.61 3.83
CA ARG A 95 15.17 -0.47 3.26
C ARG A 95 15.22 -0.95 1.82
N VAL A 96 14.79 -2.18 1.55
CA VAL A 96 14.81 -2.73 0.18
C VAL A 96 13.89 -1.94 -0.74
N THR A 97 12.73 -1.49 -0.25
CA THR A 97 11.80 -0.68 -1.04
C THR A 97 12.41 0.65 -1.48
N THR A 98 13.21 1.29 -0.62
CA THR A 98 13.74 2.65 -0.84
C THR A 98 15.12 2.67 -1.51
N GLN A 99 15.94 1.64 -1.29
CA GLN A 99 17.34 1.62 -1.72
C GLN A 99 17.60 0.81 -2.99
N THR A 100 16.63 -0.01 -3.43
CA THR A 100 16.81 -0.87 -4.61
C THR A 100 15.62 -0.82 -5.55
N LYS A 101 15.78 -1.38 -6.74
CA LYS A 101 14.74 -1.54 -7.75
C LYS A 101 14.71 -2.99 -8.24
N PRO A 102 13.52 -3.51 -8.63
CA PRO A 102 13.43 -4.82 -9.26
C PRO A 102 14.10 -4.82 -10.63
N GLU A 103 14.61 -5.98 -11.02
CA GLU A 103 15.10 -6.18 -12.39
C GLU A 103 13.97 -5.95 -13.41
N GLY A 104 14.29 -5.20 -14.48
CA GLY A 104 13.36 -4.90 -15.57
C GLY A 104 12.13 -4.08 -15.17
N ALA A 105 12.16 -3.34 -14.05
CA ALA A 105 11.08 -2.42 -13.68
C ALA A 105 11.59 -1.18 -12.93
N THR A 106 10.85 -0.08 -13.07
CA THR A 106 11.21 1.22 -12.49
C THR A 106 11.04 1.29 -10.98
N HIS A 107 10.12 0.50 -10.43
CA HIS A 107 9.79 0.46 -9.01
C HIS A 107 9.30 -0.92 -8.56
N TRP A 108 9.38 -1.19 -7.26
CA TRP A 108 8.81 -2.40 -6.66
C TRP A 108 7.28 -2.45 -6.82
N SER A 109 6.75 -3.64 -7.10
CA SER A 109 5.35 -3.97 -6.83
C SER A 109 5.29 -4.84 -5.58
N THR A 110 4.15 -4.84 -4.89
CA THR A 110 3.97 -5.67 -3.69
C THR A 110 4.29 -7.14 -3.98
N ARG A 111 3.87 -7.65 -5.14
CA ARG A 111 4.12 -9.03 -5.57
C ARG A 111 5.59 -9.31 -5.90
N LYS A 112 6.26 -8.42 -6.64
CA LYS A 112 7.68 -8.60 -6.99
C LYS A 112 8.55 -8.57 -5.74
N LEU A 113 8.31 -7.63 -4.84
CA LEU A 113 9.08 -7.53 -3.60
C LEU A 113 8.77 -8.71 -2.66
N ALA A 114 7.52 -9.17 -2.62
CA ALA A 114 7.12 -10.34 -1.84
C ALA A 114 7.80 -11.61 -2.32
N ALA A 115 7.88 -11.83 -3.64
CA ALA A 115 8.60 -12.94 -4.23
C ALA A 115 10.11 -12.86 -3.94
N HIS A 116 10.69 -11.65 -4.03
CA HIS A 116 12.10 -11.41 -3.73
C HIS A 116 12.46 -11.70 -2.27
N LEU A 117 11.58 -11.32 -1.34
CA LEU A 117 11.77 -11.49 0.10
C LEU A 117 11.18 -12.79 0.66
N GLY A 118 10.50 -13.62 -0.15
CA GLY A 118 9.88 -14.86 0.30
C GLY A 118 8.74 -14.70 1.32
N ILE A 119 8.03 -13.56 1.31
CA ILE A 119 6.92 -13.25 2.22
C ILE A 119 5.61 -13.00 1.46
N SER A 120 4.51 -12.79 2.18
CA SER A 120 3.24 -12.42 1.52
C SER A 120 3.25 -10.96 1.07
N ASP A 121 2.71 -10.72 -0.12
CA ASP A 121 2.39 -9.41 -0.66
C ASP A 121 1.50 -8.57 0.27
N THR A 122 0.61 -9.21 1.04
CA THR A 122 -0.20 -8.53 2.07
C THR A 122 0.64 -7.96 3.21
N THR A 123 1.72 -8.64 3.61
CA THR A 123 2.66 -8.12 4.62
C THR A 123 3.36 -6.87 4.10
N ILE A 124 3.82 -6.91 2.85
CA ILE A 124 4.46 -5.76 2.20
C ILE A 124 3.49 -4.59 2.11
N LEU A 125 2.26 -4.82 1.66
CA LEU A 125 1.24 -3.78 1.56
C LEU A 125 0.95 -3.13 2.92
N LYS A 126 0.88 -3.92 4.01
CA LYS A 126 0.70 -3.40 5.36
C LYS A 126 1.86 -2.50 5.78
N VAL A 127 3.09 -2.94 5.55
CA VAL A 127 4.30 -2.16 5.88
C VAL A 127 4.36 -0.88 5.05
N TRP A 128 4.07 -0.94 3.75
CA TRP A 128 4.02 0.25 2.91
C TRP A 128 2.96 1.25 3.37
N LYS A 129 1.75 0.79 3.68
CA LYS A 129 0.68 1.66 4.21
C LYS A 129 1.07 2.31 5.54
N ALA A 130 1.66 1.55 6.45
CA ALA A 130 2.08 2.06 7.76
C ALA A 130 3.20 3.11 7.66
N ASN A 131 4.04 3.03 6.63
CA ASN A 131 5.18 3.94 6.41
C ASN A 131 4.93 4.97 5.29
N GLY A 132 3.70 5.08 4.77
CA GLY A 132 3.37 6.03 3.69
C GLY A 132 4.10 5.77 2.37
N LEU A 133 4.67 4.59 2.16
CA LEU A 133 5.47 4.28 0.97
C LEU A 133 4.58 4.07 -0.26
N LYS A 134 4.86 4.83 -1.33
CA LYS A 134 4.21 4.71 -2.63
C LYS A 134 5.27 4.62 -3.74
N PRO A 135 5.92 3.45 -3.94
CA PRO A 135 7.07 3.34 -4.85
C PRO A 135 6.78 3.67 -6.32
N HIS A 136 5.51 3.65 -6.72
CA HIS A 136 5.05 3.98 -8.06
C HIS A 136 4.82 5.48 -8.28
N LEU A 137 4.87 6.29 -7.22
CA LEU A 137 4.77 7.74 -7.33
C LEU A 137 6.16 8.34 -7.32
N VAL A 138 6.37 9.27 -8.24
CA VAL A 138 7.56 10.11 -8.31
C VAL A 138 7.07 11.54 -8.22
N GLU A 139 7.53 12.24 -7.20
CA GLU A 139 7.32 13.68 -7.06
C GLU A 139 8.61 14.39 -7.49
N THR A 140 8.46 15.38 -8.35
CA THR A 140 9.55 16.26 -8.73
C THR A 140 9.59 17.43 -7.75
N PHE A 141 10.78 17.80 -7.31
CA PHE A 141 10.98 18.95 -6.45
C PHE A 141 12.03 19.87 -7.08
N LYS A 142 11.88 21.17 -6.87
CA LYS A 142 12.84 22.18 -7.31
C LYS A 142 13.42 22.83 -6.06
N VAL A 143 14.73 22.69 -5.87
CA VAL A 143 15.46 23.39 -4.81
C VAL A 143 16.17 24.58 -5.45
N SER A 144 15.96 25.77 -4.90
CA SER A 144 16.75 26.94 -5.30
C SER A 144 18.16 26.83 -4.74
N ARG A 145 19.17 27.15 -5.57
CA ARG A 145 20.58 27.24 -5.14
C ARG A 145 20.97 28.66 -4.72
N ASP A 146 20.03 29.59 -4.73
CA ASP A 146 20.28 30.99 -4.35
C ASP A 146 20.50 31.08 -2.83
N PRO A 147 21.68 31.57 -2.36
CA PRO A 147 21.94 31.76 -0.94
C PRO A 147 20.93 32.67 -0.24
N LYS A 148 20.28 33.58 -0.99
CA LYS A 148 19.25 34.51 -0.48
C LYS A 148 17.83 34.06 -0.82
N PHE A 149 17.62 32.78 -1.14
CA PHE A 149 16.30 32.28 -1.55
C PHE A 149 15.21 32.57 -0.51
N VAL A 150 15.50 32.35 0.77
CA VAL A 150 14.53 32.56 1.86
C VAL A 150 14.14 34.03 1.96
N GLU A 151 15.12 34.94 1.96
CA GLU A 151 14.88 36.40 1.98
C GLU A 151 13.99 36.83 0.81
N LYS A 152 14.34 36.42 -0.43
CA LYS A 152 13.54 36.75 -1.62
C LYS A 152 12.14 36.13 -1.60
N LEU A 153 12.01 34.93 -1.04
CA LEU A 153 10.71 34.27 -0.88
C LEU A 153 9.83 35.05 0.10
N GLU A 154 10.39 35.46 1.24
CA GLU A 154 9.70 36.26 2.25
C GLU A 154 9.27 37.62 1.67
N ASP A 155 10.12 38.29 0.89
CA ASP A 155 9.77 39.53 0.19
C ASP A 155 8.57 39.34 -0.76
N ILE A 156 8.59 38.28 -1.58
CA ILE A 156 7.51 37.99 -2.53
C ILE A 156 6.22 37.58 -1.80
N VAL A 157 6.30 36.75 -0.77
CA VAL A 157 5.13 36.35 0.04
C VAL A 157 4.56 37.57 0.78
N GLY A 158 5.41 38.47 1.26
CA GLY A 158 5.02 39.75 1.84
C GLY A 158 4.17 40.58 0.89
N LEU A 159 4.56 40.68 -0.38
CA LEU A 159 3.77 41.37 -1.42
C LEU A 159 2.38 40.75 -1.64
N TYR A 160 2.23 39.44 -1.51
CA TYR A 160 0.94 38.78 -1.63
C TYR A 160 0.05 38.95 -0.40
N MET A 161 0.64 38.92 0.80
CA MET A 161 -0.09 38.99 2.07
C MET A 161 -0.49 40.43 2.45
N SER A 162 0.37 41.40 2.14
CA SER A 162 0.16 42.81 2.43
C SER A 162 0.62 43.64 1.24
N PRO A 163 -0.19 43.69 0.15
CA PRO A 163 0.16 44.47 -1.02
C PRO A 163 0.21 45.97 -0.66
N PRO A 164 1.18 46.73 -1.21
CA PRO A 164 1.26 48.17 -1.00
C PRO A 164 -0.02 48.90 -1.42
N GLU A 165 -0.30 50.04 -0.78
CA GLU A 165 -1.43 50.88 -1.12
C GLU A 165 -1.32 51.35 -2.59
N HIS A 166 -2.43 51.28 -3.34
CA HIS A 166 -2.50 51.53 -4.79
C HIS A 166 -1.73 50.57 -5.72
N ALA A 167 -1.13 49.50 -5.19
CA ALA A 167 -0.47 48.49 -6.03
C ALA A 167 -1.41 47.35 -6.47
N LEU A 168 -1.37 47.01 -7.75
CA LEU A 168 -1.96 45.79 -8.28
C LEU A 168 -0.90 44.68 -8.32
N VAL A 169 -1.12 43.61 -7.55
CA VAL A 169 -0.25 42.42 -7.55
C VAL A 169 -0.91 41.32 -8.37
N LEU A 170 -0.23 40.90 -9.44
CA LEU A 170 -0.68 39.83 -10.32
C LEU A 170 0.33 38.67 -10.30
N CYS A 171 -0.17 37.48 -10.02
CA CYS A 171 0.58 36.24 -10.22
C CYS A 171 0.40 35.80 -11.68
N CYS A 172 1.46 35.93 -12.47
CA CYS A 172 1.41 35.68 -13.91
C CYS A 172 2.14 34.38 -14.25
N ASP A 173 1.52 33.56 -15.09
CA ASP A 173 2.11 32.32 -15.59
C ASP A 173 1.76 32.10 -17.06
N GLU A 174 2.58 31.29 -17.72
CA GLU A 174 2.38 30.89 -19.10
C GLU A 174 2.46 29.38 -19.24
N LYS A 175 1.48 28.83 -19.96
CA LYS A 175 1.50 27.45 -20.39
C LYS A 175 1.71 27.43 -21.89
N SER A 176 2.96 27.23 -22.32
CA SER A 176 3.30 27.08 -23.72
C SER A 176 2.93 25.68 -24.24
N GLN A 177 2.80 25.57 -25.57
CA GLN A 177 2.60 24.31 -26.29
C GLN A 177 1.41 23.46 -25.81
N VAL A 178 0.33 24.10 -25.35
CA VAL A 178 -0.92 23.41 -25.00
C VAL A 178 -1.47 22.74 -26.26
N GLN A 179 -1.43 21.41 -26.29
CA GLN A 179 -1.91 20.64 -27.43
C GLN A 179 -3.44 20.60 -27.42
N ALA A 180 -4.05 21.11 -28.49
CA ALA A 180 -5.48 20.98 -28.71
C ALA A 180 -5.77 19.61 -29.33
N LEU A 181 -5.96 18.61 -28.45
CA LEU A 181 -6.25 17.24 -28.83
C LEU A 181 -7.73 16.95 -28.63
N ASP A 182 -8.35 16.36 -29.65
CA ASP A 182 -9.67 15.76 -29.53
C ASP A 182 -9.60 14.26 -29.85
N ARG A 183 -10.50 13.47 -29.25
CA ARG A 183 -10.59 12.05 -29.51
C ARG A 183 -11.43 11.83 -30.78
N THR A 184 -11.01 10.89 -31.62
CA THR A 184 -11.73 10.60 -32.86
C THR A 184 -13.13 10.04 -32.62
N GLN A 185 -13.35 9.41 -31.46
CA GLN A 185 -14.61 8.78 -31.06
C GLN A 185 -14.78 8.87 -29.53
N PRO A 186 -16.02 8.90 -29.01
CA PRO A 186 -16.27 8.84 -27.59
C PRO A 186 -15.84 7.49 -27.00
N GLY A 187 -15.19 7.53 -25.83
CA GLY A 187 -14.82 6.33 -25.08
C GLY A 187 -16.05 5.62 -24.50
N LEU A 188 -15.96 4.30 -24.29
CA LEU A 188 -17.03 3.55 -23.62
C LEU A 188 -16.77 3.49 -22.11
N PRO A 189 -17.81 3.64 -21.28
CA PRO A 189 -17.66 3.58 -19.83
C PRO A 189 -17.27 2.18 -19.37
N LEU A 190 -16.63 2.12 -18.19
CA LEU A 190 -16.28 0.87 -17.51
C LEU A 190 -17.54 0.02 -17.26
N LYS A 191 -17.48 -1.28 -17.59
CA LYS A 191 -18.55 -2.25 -17.29
C LYS A 191 -17.95 -3.51 -16.67
N LYS A 192 -18.73 -4.27 -15.90
CA LYS A 192 -18.24 -5.54 -15.29
C LYS A 192 -17.69 -6.46 -16.39
N GLY A 193 -16.41 -6.84 -16.27
CA GLY A 193 -15.71 -7.68 -17.26
C GLY A 193 -15.18 -6.94 -18.50
N ARG A 194 -15.36 -5.62 -18.62
CA ARG A 194 -14.80 -4.80 -19.71
C ARG A 194 -14.20 -3.50 -19.17
N ALA A 195 -12.93 -3.26 -19.50
CA ALA A 195 -12.26 -2.01 -19.18
C ALA A 195 -12.96 -0.81 -19.85
N ALA A 196 -12.81 0.38 -19.28
CA ALA A 196 -13.14 1.61 -19.98
C ALA A 196 -12.28 1.70 -21.24
N THR A 197 -12.86 2.12 -22.36
CA THR A 197 -12.14 2.25 -23.62
C THR A 197 -11.90 3.70 -23.95
N MET A 198 -10.72 4.00 -24.46
CA MET A 198 -10.37 5.28 -25.05
C MET A 198 -9.71 4.99 -26.40
N THR A 199 -10.14 5.70 -27.44
CA THR A 199 -9.53 5.58 -28.78
C THR A 199 -8.09 6.06 -28.73
N HIS A 200 -7.19 5.25 -29.28
CA HIS A 200 -5.78 5.60 -29.46
C HIS A 200 -5.64 6.80 -30.41
N ASP A 201 -6.46 6.83 -31.46
CA ASP A 201 -6.41 7.87 -32.48
C ASP A 201 -6.92 9.21 -31.93
N TYR A 202 -6.18 10.26 -32.26
CA TYR A 202 -6.47 11.63 -31.87
C TYR A 202 -6.43 12.54 -33.09
N LYS A 203 -7.24 13.60 -33.08
CA LYS A 203 -7.16 14.71 -34.04
C LYS A 203 -6.36 15.83 -33.41
N ARG A 204 -5.33 16.29 -34.13
CA ARG A 204 -4.44 17.38 -33.69
C ARG A 204 -4.90 18.69 -34.32
N HIS A 205 -5.33 19.64 -33.49
CA HIS A 205 -5.73 20.99 -33.94
C HIS A 205 -4.59 22.02 -33.81
N GLY A 206 -3.36 21.55 -33.69
CA GLY A 206 -2.17 22.39 -33.44
C GLY A 206 -1.88 22.57 -31.95
N THR A 207 -1.11 23.61 -31.65
CA THR A 207 -0.70 24.00 -30.29
C THR A 207 -1.05 25.46 -30.05
N THR A 208 -1.48 25.79 -28.83
CA THR A 208 -1.70 27.17 -28.39
C THR A 208 -0.88 27.47 -27.15
N THR A 209 -0.69 28.74 -26.84
CA THR A 209 -0.05 29.20 -25.61
C THR A 209 -1.09 29.93 -24.79
N LEU A 210 -1.27 29.53 -23.54
CA LEU A 210 -2.14 30.20 -22.59
C LEU A 210 -1.30 31.14 -21.73
N PHE A 211 -1.62 32.42 -21.77
CA PHE A 211 -1.15 33.39 -20.77
C PHE A 211 -2.25 33.59 -19.73
N ALA A 212 -1.89 33.56 -18.46
CA ALA A 212 -2.82 33.78 -17.37
C ALA A 212 -2.21 34.70 -16.31
N ALA A 213 -3.05 35.55 -15.74
CA ALA A 213 -2.73 36.40 -14.60
C ALA A 213 -3.85 36.27 -13.58
N MET A 214 -3.49 35.99 -12.34
CA MET A 214 -4.43 35.92 -11.22
C MET A 214 -4.20 37.10 -10.29
N SER A 215 -5.28 37.81 -9.95
CA SER A 215 -5.28 38.82 -8.90
C SER A 215 -5.25 38.13 -7.54
N THR A 216 -4.28 38.49 -6.70
CA THR A 216 -4.17 37.92 -5.35
C THR A 216 -5.14 38.54 -4.35
N LEU A 217 -5.79 39.65 -4.72
CA LEU A 217 -6.76 40.35 -3.88
C LEU A 217 -8.12 39.63 -3.86
N ASP A 218 -8.60 39.18 -5.01
CA ASP A 218 -9.95 38.64 -5.19
C ASP A 218 -10.00 37.26 -5.86
N GLY A 219 -8.84 36.73 -6.30
CA GLY A 219 -8.75 35.45 -6.98
C GLY A 219 -9.27 35.46 -8.42
N SER A 220 -9.56 36.64 -8.99
CA SER A 220 -9.98 36.73 -10.39
C SER A 220 -8.84 36.32 -11.33
N VAL A 221 -9.18 35.54 -12.36
CA VAL A 221 -8.23 35.06 -13.36
C VAL A 221 -8.53 35.70 -14.69
N ILE A 222 -7.52 36.37 -15.24
CA ILE A 222 -7.53 36.93 -16.59
C ILE A 222 -6.66 36.03 -17.45
N SER A 223 -7.15 35.63 -18.62
CA SER A 223 -6.40 34.71 -19.48
C SER A 223 -6.58 35.02 -20.96
N ARG A 224 -5.58 34.66 -21.75
CA ARG A 224 -5.58 34.82 -23.21
C ARG A 224 -4.80 33.71 -23.89
N CYS A 225 -5.42 33.11 -24.90
CA CYS A 225 -4.72 32.19 -25.80
C CYS A 225 -4.02 32.97 -26.92
N ALA A 226 -2.78 32.59 -27.23
CA ALA A 226 -2.01 33.09 -28.36
C ALA A 226 -1.56 31.93 -29.27
N GLN A 227 -1.38 32.22 -30.56
CA GLN A 227 -0.85 31.25 -31.52
C GLN A 227 0.65 31.02 -31.34
N HIS A 228 1.38 32.04 -30.87
CA HIS A 228 2.82 31.99 -30.68
C HIS A 228 3.20 32.35 -29.25
N HIS A 229 4.27 31.71 -28.76
CA HIS A 229 4.91 32.01 -27.49
C HIS A 229 6.15 32.86 -27.77
N ARG A 230 5.96 34.18 -27.90
CA ARG A 230 7.06 35.15 -27.99
C ARG A 230 6.82 36.27 -26.98
N HIS A 231 7.90 37.00 -26.67
CA HIS A 231 7.83 38.09 -25.70
C HIS A 231 6.84 39.21 -26.13
N THR A 232 6.61 39.38 -27.44
CA THR A 232 5.66 40.36 -27.98
C THR A 232 4.23 40.08 -27.53
N GLU A 233 3.79 38.82 -27.66
CA GLU A 233 2.48 38.38 -27.23
C GLU A 233 2.36 38.42 -25.70
N TRP A 234 3.45 38.21 -24.96
CA TRP A 234 3.45 38.40 -23.51
C TRP A 234 3.25 39.86 -23.11
N LEU A 235 4.02 40.79 -23.70
CA LEU A 235 3.88 42.21 -23.43
C LEU A 235 2.50 42.73 -23.82
N ASP A 236 1.95 42.26 -24.94
CA ASP A 236 0.60 42.64 -25.36
C ASP A 236 -0.48 42.12 -24.40
N PHE A 237 -0.27 40.96 -23.78
CA PHE A 237 -1.16 40.45 -22.73
C PHE A 237 -1.10 41.37 -21.50
N LEU A 238 0.10 41.70 -21.03
CA LEU A 238 0.28 42.59 -19.88
C LEU A 238 -0.28 44.00 -20.14
N ARG A 239 -0.10 44.55 -21.34
CA ARG A 239 -0.62 45.88 -21.72
C ARG A 239 -2.14 45.95 -21.74
N GLN A 240 -2.82 44.89 -22.20
CA GLN A 240 -4.29 44.84 -22.26
C GLN A 240 -4.93 44.88 -20.87
N HIS A 241 -4.20 44.45 -19.85
CA HIS A 241 -4.70 44.35 -18.47
C HIS A 241 -4.06 45.38 -17.53
N ARG A 242 -3.35 46.36 -18.08
CA ARG A 242 -2.99 47.58 -17.35
C ARG A 242 -4.28 48.41 -17.16
N PRO A 243 -4.67 48.77 -15.93
CA PRO A 243 -5.84 49.61 -15.73
C PRO A 243 -5.67 50.94 -16.49
N ARG A 244 -6.72 51.36 -17.22
CA ARG A 244 -6.77 52.64 -17.94
C ARG A 244 -6.81 53.88 -17.02
N THR A 245 -6.94 53.66 -15.71
CA THR A 245 -7.08 54.68 -14.68
C THR A 245 -5.85 54.67 -13.78
N THR A 246 -4.80 55.36 -14.21
CA THR A 246 -3.84 55.98 -13.30
C THR A 246 -3.76 57.44 -13.73
N PRO A 247 -4.45 58.38 -13.03
CA PRO A 247 -4.17 59.79 -13.20
C PRO A 247 -2.70 60.01 -12.87
N HIS A 248 -2.02 60.80 -13.68
CA HIS A 248 -0.60 61.13 -13.55
C HIS A 248 -0.23 61.65 -12.14
N THR A 249 0.10 60.75 -11.23
CA THR A 249 0.79 61.09 -9.98
C THR A 249 1.45 59.84 -9.42
N THR A 250 2.78 59.80 -9.55
CA THR A 250 3.71 58.95 -8.81
C THR A 250 3.66 57.44 -9.06
N ASN A 251 4.49 56.96 -9.99
CA ASN A 251 5.11 55.62 -10.03
C ASN A 251 4.29 54.39 -9.57
N ASP A 252 3.06 54.22 -10.05
CA ASP A 252 2.36 52.93 -9.94
C ASP A 252 2.96 51.92 -10.94
N ILE A 253 3.98 51.20 -10.48
CA ILE A 253 4.59 50.09 -11.22
C ILE A 253 3.80 48.82 -10.85
N PRO A 254 3.08 48.17 -11.79
CA PRO A 254 2.51 46.86 -11.52
C PRO A 254 3.65 45.89 -11.19
N LEU A 255 3.68 45.43 -9.94
CA LEU A 255 4.61 44.39 -9.48
C LEU A 255 4.08 43.06 -10.01
N ILE A 256 4.63 42.67 -11.17
CA ILE A 256 4.36 41.39 -11.81
C ILE A 256 5.32 40.38 -11.21
N THR A 257 4.80 39.50 -10.37
CA THR A 257 5.51 38.32 -9.89
C THR A 257 5.21 37.19 -10.86
N GLY A 258 6.09 37.04 -11.85
CA GLY A 258 6.04 35.93 -12.81
C GLY A 258 7.05 34.86 -12.42
N THR A 259 6.62 33.59 -12.43
CA THR A 259 7.56 32.48 -12.52
C THR A 259 7.94 32.31 -13.98
N SER A 260 8.91 33.09 -14.48
CA SER A 260 9.56 32.77 -15.75
C SER A 260 10.36 31.48 -15.58
N TYR A 261 9.78 30.37 -16.02
CA TYR A 261 10.53 29.14 -16.23
C TYR A 261 11.31 29.29 -17.53
N SER A 262 12.53 29.81 -17.41
CA SER A 262 13.60 29.67 -18.40
C SER A 262 14.81 29.06 -17.72
#